data_AF-A0A2T6ISR8-F1
#
_entry.id   AF-A0A2T6ISR8-F1
#
_cell.length_a   1.000
_cell.length_b   1.000
_cell.length_c   1.000
_cell.angle_alpha   90.00
_cell.angle_beta   90.00
_cell.angle_gamma   90.00
#
_symmetry.space_group_name_H-M   'P 1'
#
loop_
_entity.id
_entity.type
_entity.pdbx_description
1 polymer ?
#
loop_
_entity_poly.entity_id
_entity_poly.type
_entity_poly.pdbx_seq_one_letter_code
_entity_poly.pdbx_strand_id
1 'polypeptide(L)'
;SAEFLPAEKRLVWNIRKFHGGAEMIMRARFTSSSPVTASAAYRKEFGPISMTFEIPMFNVSNLQVRYLRIAEKNGVASPFRWVRYVTQSSSYICRV
;
A
#
# COMPACT_ATOMS: atom_id res chain seq x y z
N SER A 1 3.51 14.20 -0.16
CA SER A 1 4.36 14.89 -1.16
C SER A 1 4.73 13.91 -2.25
N ALA A 2 5.06 14.40 -3.43
CA ALA A 2 5.58 13.57 -4.52
C ALA A 2 7.05 13.95 -4.75
N GLU A 3 7.92 12.95 -4.90
CA GLU A 3 9.36 13.12 -5.09
C GLU A 3 9.85 12.14 -6.15
N PHE A 4 10.66 12.63 -7.08
CA PHE A 4 11.30 11.78 -8.09
C PHE A 4 12.67 11.35 -7.57
N LEU A 5 12.93 10.05 -7.55
CA LEU A 5 14.19 9.43 -7.13
C LEU A 5 14.99 9.04 -8.37
N PRO A 6 16.00 9.83 -8.81
CA PRO A 6 16.67 9.62 -10.09
C PRO A 6 17.46 8.31 -10.16
N ALA A 7 18.08 7.91 -9.03
CA ALA A 7 18.85 6.67 -8.92
C ALA A 7 17.99 5.42 -9.18
N GLU A 8 16.72 5.46 -8.77
CA GLU A 8 15.77 4.37 -8.92
C GLU A 8 14.84 4.56 -10.12
N LYS A 9 14.92 5.71 -10.81
CA LYS A 9 14.05 6.12 -11.92
C LYS A 9 12.56 5.99 -11.59
N ARG A 10 12.17 6.30 -10.34
CA ARG A 10 10.77 6.20 -9.88
C ARG A 10 10.27 7.50 -9.25
N LEU A 11 8.99 7.79 -9.47
CA LEU A 11 8.27 8.86 -8.77
C LEU A 11 7.54 8.25 -7.57
N VAL A 12 7.88 8.70 -6.36
CA VAL A 12 7.25 8.24 -5.12
C VAL A 12 6.24 9.28 -4.65
N TRP A 13 4.99 8.87 -4.52
CA TRP A 13 3.94 9.71 -3.96
C TRP A 13 3.60 9.26 -2.54
N ASN A 14 4.03 10.05 -1.56
CA ASN A 14 3.80 9.82 -0.14
C ASN A 14 2.51 10.50 0.33
N ILE A 15 1.54 9.69 0.75
CA ILE A 15 0.28 10.13 1.35
C ILE A 15 0.25 9.67 2.81
N ARG A 16 0.23 10.62 3.75
CA ARG A 16 0.29 10.31 5.20
C ARG A 16 -1.02 9.73 5.75
N LYS A 17 -2.15 10.22 5.26
CA LYS A 17 -3.49 9.79 5.67
C LYS A 17 -4.37 9.72 4.43
N PHE A 18 -4.93 8.54 4.18
CA PHE A 18 -5.87 8.30 3.11
C PHE A 18 -7.15 7.73 3.74
N HIS A 19 -8.22 8.52 3.75
CA HIS A 19 -9.49 8.11 4.34
C HIS A 19 -10.29 7.27 3.34
N GLY A 20 -11.09 6.32 3.83
CA GLY A 20 -11.98 5.54 2.97
C GLY A 20 -12.97 6.44 2.22
N GLY A 21 -13.24 6.12 0.96
CA GLY A 21 -14.13 6.92 0.10
C GLY A 21 -13.50 8.22 -0.45
N ALA A 22 -12.24 8.50 -0.12
CA ALA A 22 -11.53 9.63 -0.70
C ALA A 22 -10.96 9.29 -2.08
N GLU A 23 -10.89 10.30 -2.94
CA GLU A 23 -10.17 10.26 -4.21
C GLU A 23 -9.04 11.30 -4.16
N MET A 24 -7.85 10.92 -4.60
CA MET A 24 -6.71 11.82 -4.71
C MET A 24 -6.06 11.64 -6.08
N ILE A 25 -5.73 12.75 -6.72
CA ILE A 25 -5.16 12.76 -8.07
C ILE A 25 -3.75 13.37 -8.03
N MET A 26 -2.79 12.67 -8.62
CA MET A 26 -1.43 13.18 -8.85
C MET A 26 -1.23 13.38 -10.36
N ARG A 27 -0.70 14.55 -10.73
CA ARG A 27 -0.31 14.87 -12.11
C ARG A 27 1.18 15.17 -12.15
N ALA A 28 1.90 14.45 -13.00
CA ALA A 28 3.33 14.67 -13.23
C ALA A 28 3.58 14.95 -14.71
N ARG A 29 4.51 15.87 -14.99
CA ARG A 29 5.01 16.15 -16.34
C ARG A 29 6.48 15.74 -16.38
N PHE A 30 6.81 14.86 -17.31
CA PHE A 30 8.19 14.43 -17.55
C PHE A 30 8.72 15.11 -18.80
N THR A 31 9.93 15.63 -18.73
CA THR A 31 10.64 16.22 -19.86
C THR A 31 11.93 15.44 -20.08
N SER A 32 12.10 14.91 -21.29
CA SER A 32 13.33 14.23 -21.70
C SER A 32 14.19 15.18 -22.55
N SER A 33 15.51 15.13 -22.37
CA SER A 33 16.47 15.86 -23.20
C SER A 33 16.83 15.13 -24.50
N SER A 34 16.47 13.84 -24.61
CA SER A 34 16.68 13.07 -25.83
C SER A 34 15.59 13.40 -26.85
N PRO A 35 15.92 13.58 -28.15
CA PRO A 35 14.93 13.79 -29.18
C PRO A 35 13.97 12.59 -29.21
N VAL A 36 12.70 12.90 -28.94
CA VAL A 36 11.61 11.94 -29.00
C VAL A 36 11.42 11.50 -30.45
N THR A 37 11.79 10.27 -30.78
CA THR A 37 11.25 9.63 -31.98
C THR A 37 9.80 9.26 -31.68
N ALA A 38 8.87 9.88 -32.39
CA ALA A 38 7.42 9.81 -32.21
C ALA A 38 6.78 8.40 -32.32
N SER A 39 7.59 7.35 -32.46
CA SER A 39 7.18 5.96 -32.69
C SER A 39 7.47 5.00 -31.53
N ALA A 40 8.16 5.41 -30.46
CA ALA A 40 8.37 4.55 -29.30
C ALA A 40 7.18 4.70 -28.31
N ALA A 41 6.42 3.62 -28.16
CA ALA A 41 5.24 3.56 -27.32
C ALA A 41 5.56 3.92 -25.85
N TYR A 42 5.37 5.18 -25.46
CA TYR A 42 5.57 5.69 -24.08
C TYR A 42 4.94 4.81 -23.00
N ARG A 43 3.80 4.17 -23.29
CA ARG A 43 3.14 3.24 -22.37
C ARG A 43 4.01 2.03 -21.99
N LYS A 44 4.94 1.59 -22.85
CA LYS A 44 5.87 0.50 -22.54
C LYS A 44 7.02 0.94 -21.62
N GLU A 45 7.32 2.25 -21.57
CA GLU A 45 8.42 2.78 -20.74
C GLU A 45 7.98 3.05 -19.30
N PHE A 46 6.71 3.43 -19.09
CA PHE A 46 6.15 3.51 -17.75
C PHE A 46 5.89 2.09 -17.23
N GLY A 47 6.75 1.67 -16.30
CA GLY A 47 6.58 0.40 -15.58
C GLY A 47 5.29 0.37 -14.75
N PRO A 48 4.97 -0.79 -14.15
CA PRO A 48 3.81 -0.92 -13.29
C PRO A 48 3.82 0.08 -12.13
N ILE A 49 2.63 0.52 -11.72
CA ILE A 49 2.43 1.31 -10.52
C ILE A 49 2.28 0.34 -9.34
N SER A 50 3.17 0.44 -8.36
CA SER A 50 3.05 -0.28 -7.09
C SER A 50 2.50 0.65 -5.99
N MET A 51 1.74 0.07 -5.07
CA MET A 51 1.20 0.80 -3.93
C MET A 51 1.56 0.10 -2.63
N THR A 52 2.02 0.88 -1.65
CA THR A 52 2.28 0.40 -0.29
C THR A 52 1.38 1.14 0.68
N PHE A 53 0.57 0.39 1.44
CA PHE A 53 -0.39 0.95 2.39
C PHE A 53 -0.64 0.02 3.58
N GLU A 54 -1.13 0.61 4.67
CA GLU A 54 -1.60 -0.09 5.84
C GLU A 54 -2.96 0.48 6.25
N ILE A 55 -3.93 -0.38 6.53
CA ILE A 55 -5.26 -0.02 7.03
C ILE A 55 -5.42 -0.65 8.42
N PRO A 56 -5.38 0.15 9.50
CA PRO A 56 -5.57 -0.34 10.85
C PRO A 56 -7.05 -0.67 11.09
N MET A 57 -7.30 -1.66 11.95
CA MET A 57 -8.64 -2.07 12.41
C MET A 57 -9.61 -2.45 11.28
N PHE A 58 -9.08 -2.78 10.10
CA PHE A 58 -9.86 -3.20 8.95
C PHE A 58 -9.38 -4.56 8.44
N ASN A 59 -10.32 -5.40 8.04
CA ASN A 59 -10.08 -6.75 7.57
C ASN A 59 -10.80 -6.96 6.22
N VAL A 60 -10.02 -7.17 5.16
CA VAL A 60 -10.56 -7.37 3.80
C VAL A 60 -11.12 -8.79 3.61
N SER A 61 -10.59 -9.80 4.30
CA SER A 61 -11.04 -11.19 4.17
C SER A 61 -12.28 -11.51 5.02
N ASN A 62 -12.75 -10.55 5.81
CA ASN A 62 -13.78 -10.73 6.84
C ASN A 62 -13.43 -11.80 7.88
N LEU A 63 -12.15 -12.11 8.08
CA LEU A 63 -11.71 -13.06 9.10
C LEU A 63 -11.99 -12.51 10.50
N GLN A 64 -12.75 -13.27 11.30
CA GLN A 64 -13.11 -12.90 12.67
C GLN A 64 -12.63 -13.96 13.66
N VAL A 65 -11.91 -13.51 14.70
CA VAL A 65 -11.46 -14.37 15.81
C VAL A 65 -12.64 -14.47 16.77
N ARG A 66 -13.28 -15.64 16.84
CA ARG A 66 -14.46 -15.85 17.69
C ARG A 66 -14.12 -16.11 19.14
N TYR A 67 -13.06 -16.88 19.39
CA TYR A 67 -12.63 -17.23 20.74
C TYR A 67 -11.12 -17.46 20.79
N LEU A 68 -10.53 -17.08 21.92
CA LEU A 68 -9.16 -17.42 22.30
C LEU A 68 -9.24 -18.21 23.61
N ARG A 69 -9.01 -19.53 23.50
CA ARG A 69 -8.99 -20.45 24.66
C ARG A 69 -7.56 -20.58 25.15
N ILE A 70 -7.37 -20.38 26.45
CA ILE A 70 -6.08 -20.53 27.13
C ILE A 70 -6.22 -21.73 28.06
N ALA A 71 -5.35 -22.72 27.90
CA ALA A 71 -5.28 -23.87 28.79
C ALA A 71 -4.43 -23.49 30.01
N GLU A 72 -5.09 -23.16 31.12
CA GLU A 72 -4.40 -22.85 32.38
C GLU A 72 -3.95 -24.15 33.07
N LYS A 73 -2.69 -24.19 33.52
CA LYS A 73 -2.18 -25.29 34.36
C LYS A 73 -2.07 -24.95 35.85
N ASN A 74 -2.02 -23.66 36.24
CA ASN A 74 -1.56 -23.26 37.58
C ASN A 74 -2.44 -22.21 38.30
N GLY A 75 -3.73 -22.09 38.01
CA GLY A 75 -4.68 -21.29 38.82
C GLY A 75 -4.38 -19.77 38.91
N VAL A 76 -3.54 -19.24 38.01
CA VAL A 76 -3.27 -17.81 37.88
C VAL A 76 -4.47 -17.15 37.20
N ALA A 77 -4.86 -15.97 37.67
CA ALA A 77 -5.98 -15.19 37.12
C ALA A 77 -5.92 -15.09 35.60
N SER A 78 -7.07 -15.25 34.94
CA SER A 78 -7.16 -15.32 33.49
C SER A 78 -6.56 -14.08 32.82
N PRO A 79 -5.63 -14.25 31.88
CA PRO A 79 -4.89 -13.14 31.30
C PRO A 79 -5.77 -12.30 30.37
N PHE A 80 -5.40 -11.03 30.21
CA PHE A 80 -6.04 -10.13 29.25
C PHE A 80 -5.88 -10.64 27.81
N ARG A 81 -6.92 -10.43 26.99
CA ARG A 81 -6.98 -10.88 25.60
C ARG A 81 -7.24 -9.68 24.70
N TRP A 82 -6.42 -9.52 23.66
CA TRP A 82 -6.52 -8.43 22.71
C TRP A 82 -6.36 -8.95 21.29
N VAL A 83 -7.13 -8.41 20.36
CA VAL A 83 -7.03 -8.68 18.93
C VAL A 83 -6.98 -7.36 18.20
N ARG A 84 -6.05 -7.22 17.25
CA ARG A 84 -6.02 -6.12 16.29
C ARG A 84 -5.99 -6.70 14.88
N TYR A 85 -6.77 -6.12 13.99
CA TYR A 85 -6.70 -6.42 12.57
C TYR A 85 -5.90 -5.32 11.89
N VAL A 86 -4.98 -5.72 11.02
CA VAL A 86 -4.22 -4.79 10.18
C VAL A 86 -4.18 -5.39 8.78
N THR A 87 -4.65 -4.61 7.81
CA THR A 87 -4.53 -4.95 6.39
C THR A 87 -3.32 -4.21 5.84
N GLN A 88 -2.35 -4.93 5.29
CA GLN A 88 -1.21 -4.35 4.61
C GLN A 88 -1.23 -4.73 3.13
N SER A 89 -0.75 -3.83 2.29
CA SER A 89 -0.41 -4.16 0.90
C SER A 89 0.70 -5.19 0.86
N SER A 90 0.49 -6.29 0.12
CA SER A 90 1.58 -7.17 -0.33
C SER A 90 2.04 -6.69 -1.72
N SER A 91 2.07 -7.57 -2.73
CA SER A 91 2.30 -7.20 -4.13
C SER A 91 1.07 -6.53 -4.75
N TYR A 92 0.78 -5.28 -4.37
CA TYR A 92 -0.31 -4.49 -4.96
C TYR A 92 0.19 -3.69 -6.16
N ILE A 93 -0.06 -4.22 -7.36
CA ILE A 93 0.47 -3.72 -8.62
C ILE A 93 -0.66 -3.44 -9.62
N CYS A 94 -0.61 -2.27 -10.25
CA CYS A 94 -1.45 -1.89 -11.39
C CYS A 94 -0.57 -1.73 -12.64
N ARG A 95 -1.00 -2.31 -13.77
CA ARG A 95 -0.38 -2.13 -15.09
C ARG A 95 -1.28 -1.21 -15.92
N VAL A 96 -0.67 -0.23 -16.60
CA VAL A 96 -1.34 0.79 -17.41
C VAL A 96 -0.98 0.60 -18.88
#